data_AF-A0A4P9TEK5-F1
#
_entry.id   AF-A0A4P9TEK5-F1
#
_cell.length_a   1.000
_cell.length_b   1.000
_cell.length_c   1.000
_cell.angle_alpha   90.00
_cell.angle_beta   90.00
_cell.angle_gamma   90.00
#
_symmetry.space_group_name_H-M   'P 1'
#
loop_
_entity.id
_entity.type
_entity.pdbx_description
1 polymer ?
#
loop_
_entity_poly.entity_id
_entity_poly.type
_entity_poly.pdbx_seq_one_letter_code
_entity_poly.pdbx_strand_id
1 'polypeptide(L)'
;MKRRTVLIGFGAIVVGGGTAFGTGAFSRTEADRGVSVSTTVDDAALLGLASGSGDAADFVTGGSEGAISIDLTAVENGVTDPGEGVNEGSVTAFPNLIEAENRSSHTLELSVVVPPTGGIMLFPEGGFSGPERIARLDEPENYVPLSQGETTELGLALDAGYGTDRIPGTIADGDSVELELRTSEPNG
;
A
#
# COMPACT_ATOMS: atom_id res chain seq x y z
N MET A 1 -30.27 -30.81 73.31
CA MET A 1 -29.10 -31.64 72.92
C MET A 1 -28.99 -31.65 71.40
N LYS A 2 -27.77 -31.52 70.85
CA LYS A 2 -27.42 -31.77 69.43
C LYS A 2 -27.90 -33.18 69.01
N ARG A 3 -28.24 -33.46 67.74
CA ARG A 3 -27.28 -33.93 66.72
C ARG A 3 -27.92 -34.04 65.31
N ARG A 4 -27.36 -33.29 64.35
CA ARG A 4 -26.87 -33.66 62.99
C ARG A 4 -27.80 -34.44 62.03
N THR A 5 -27.93 -33.93 60.80
CA THR A 5 -27.78 -34.61 59.47
C THR A 5 -28.11 -33.51 58.44
N VAL A 6 -27.24 -32.81 57.70
CA VAL A 6 -26.07 -33.12 56.86
C VAL A 6 -26.40 -34.01 55.65
N LEU A 7 -26.24 -33.41 54.46
CA LEU A 7 -26.05 -33.98 53.11
C LEU A 7 -27.29 -34.40 52.28
N ILE A 8 -27.82 -33.43 51.53
CA ILE A 8 -28.33 -33.60 50.16
C ILE A 8 -27.57 -32.54 49.32
N GLY A 9 -26.84 -32.82 48.25
CA GLY A 9 -26.65 -34.08 47.57
C GLY A 9 -25.32 -34.14 46.82
N PHE A 10 -24.92 -35.37 46.51
CA PHE A 10 -24.08 -35.69 45.36
C PHE A 10 -24.75 -35.11 44.10
N GLY A 11 -24.07 -34.50 43.13
CA GLY A 11 -22.67 -34.61 42.78
C GLY A 11 -22.61 -34.73 41.26
N ALA A 12 -22.25 -33.65 40.58
CA ALA A 12 -21.65 -33.70 39.25
C ALA A 12 -20.58 -32.63 39.22
N ILE A 13 -19.36 -33.06 39.52
CA ILE A 13 -18.14 -32.31 39.27
C ILE A 13 -17.99 -32.21 37.76
N VAL A 14 -18.04 -31.00 37.21
CA VAL A 14 -17.25 -30.65 36.03
C VAL A 14 -16.27 -29.57 36.47
N VAL A 15 -15.07 -30.05 36.81
CA VAL A 15 -13.85 -29.25 36.80
C VAL A 15 -13.52 -28.97 35.34
N GLY A 16 -13.33 -27.69 35.02
CA GLY A 16 -12.95 -27.17 33.71
C GLY A 16 -13.38 -25.72 33.69
N GLY A 17 -12.62 -24.78 34.25
CA GLY A 17 -11.29 -24.45 33.78
C GLY A 17 -11.44 -23.28 32.82
N GLY A 18 -11.03 -22.08 33.26
CA GLY A 18 -10.69 -20.99 32.37
C GLY A 18 -11.83 -20.12 31.83
N THR A 19 -11.71 -18.82 32.12
CA THR A 19 -11.99 -17.73 31.18
C THR A 19 -13.41 -17.62 30.62
N ALA A 20 -14.25 -16.90 31.35
CA ALA A 20 -15.30 -16.05 30.76
C ALA A 20 -14.69 -14.80 30.08
N PHE A 21 -13.66 -15.03 29.26
CA PHE A 21 -13.11 -14.07 28.30
C PHE A 21 -13.26 -14.72 26.94
N GLY A 22 -14.48 -14.69 26.41
CA GLY A 22 -14.62 -14.65 24.96
C GLY A 22 -14.15 -13.27 24.51
N THR A 23 -12.84 -13.06 24.46
CA THR A 23 -12.27 -12.07 23.55
C THR A 23 -12.76 -12.52 22.18
N GLY A 24 -13.76 -11.82 21.65
CA GLY A 24 -14.21 -12.01 20.28
C GLY A 24 -12.98 -12.07 19.40
N ALA A 25 -12.89 -13.16 18.65
CA ALA A 25 -11.78 -13.48 17.78
C ALA A 25 -11.31 -12.23 17.03
N PHE A 26 -10.04 -11.85 17.23
CA PHE A 26 -9.32 -11.20 16.15
C PHE A 26 -9.19 -12.26 15.07
N SER A 27 -10.22 -12.40 14.22
CA SER A 27 -10.02 -13.00 12.91
C SER A 27 -9.09 -12.04 12.19
N ARG A 28 -7.78 -12.30 12.26
CA ARG A 28 -6.84 -11.71 11.31
C ARG A 28 -7.23 -12.29 9.96
N THR A 29 -7.89 -11.49 9.14
CA THR A 29 -8.04 -11.79 7.72
C THR A 29 -6.65 -11.62 7.11
N GLU A 30 -6.01 -12.76 6.83
CA GLU A 30 -4.92 -12.87 5.86
C GLU A 30 -5.45 -12.32 4.54
N ALA A 31 -4.88 -11.23 4.04
CA ALA A 31 -5.31 -10.61 2.80
C ALA A 31 -4.09 -10.44 1.90
N ASP A 32 -3.90 -11.44 1.04
CA ASP A 32 -2.98 -11.49 -0.10
C ASP A 32 -3.28 -10.39 -1.12
N ARG A 33 -2.90 -9.13 -0.83
CA ARG A 33 -3.04 -8.03 -1.80
C ARG A 33 -1.77 -7.87 -2.62
N GLY A 34 -1.69 -8.62 -3.72
CA GLY A 34 -0.63 -8.51 -4.72
C GLY A 34 -0.86 -7.34 -5.67
N VAL A 35 -0.45 -6.13 -5.28
CA VAL A 35 -0.30 -5.03 -6.25
C VAL A 35 0.75 -5.44 -7.28
N SER A 36 0.57 -5.09 -8.55
CA SER A 36 1.60 -5.23 -9.57
C SER A 36 1.61 -3.97 -10.40
N VAL A 37 2.26 -2.93 -9.88
CA VAL A 37 2.54 -1.73 -10.67
C VAL A 37 3.50 -2.14 -11.78
N SER A 38 3.02 -2.31 -13.01
CA SER A 38 3.86 -2.43 -14.20
C SER A 38 3.88 -1.07 -14.88
N THR A 39 5.07 -0.62 -15.24
CA THR A 39 5.28 0.60 -16.00
C THR A 39 5.82 0.20 -17.36
N THR A 40 4.98 0.35 -18.38
CA THR A 40 5.39 0.17 -19.77
C THR A 40 6.02 1.49 -20.22
N VAL A 41 7.25 1.79 -19.79
CA VAL A 41 7.99 2.93 -20.35
C VAL A 41 8.56 2.50 -21.69
N ASP A 42 7.99 3.11 -22.72
CA ASP A 42 8.32 3.00 -24.13
C ASP A 42 9.85 3.06 -24.37
N ASP A 43 10.33 2.04 -25.08
CA ASP A 43 11.58 1.71 -25.82
C ASP A 43 12.83 2.64 -25.82
N ALA A 44 12.95 3.69 -25.00
CA ALA A 44 14.12 4.59 -25.01
C ALA A 44 14.38 5.35 -23.69
N ALA A 45 14.17 4.74 -22.51
CA ALA A 45 14.77 5.11 -21.21
C ALA A 45 15.07 6.59 -20.92
N LEU A 46 14.18 7.52 -21.31
CA LEU A 46 14.31 8.95 -21.02
C LEU A 46 14.00 9.26 -19.55
N LEU A 47 13.24 8.37 -18.92
CA LEU A 47 12.98 8.34 -17.49
C LEU A 47 13.55 7.03 -16.94
N GLY A 48 14.54 7.12 -16.06
CA GLY A 48 15.03 5.99 -15.27
C GLY A 48 14.12 5.75 -14.07
N LEU A 49 13.85 4.49 -13.74
CA LEU A 49 13.09 4.12 -12.55
C LEU A 49 13.93 3.19 -11.67
N ALA A 50 13.93 3.44 -10.37
CA ALA A 50 14.62 2.65 -9.38
C ALA A 50 13.79 2.53 -8.10
N SER A 51 14.22 1.65 -7.19
CA SER A 51 13.68 1.60 -5.82
C SER A 51 13.96 2.92 -5.10
N GLY A 52 12.96 3.50 -4.46
CA GLY A 52 13.12 4.70 -3.65
C GLY A 52 13.93 4.49 -2.38
N SER A 53 14.20 5.58 -1.67
CA SER A 53 15.06 5.63 -0.48
C SER A 53 14.43 5.13 0.84
N GLY A 54 13.14 4.75 0.84
CA GLY A 54 12.42 4.23 2.01
C GLY A 54 12.51 2.70 2.20
N ASP A 55 11.48 2.11 2.82
CA ASP A 55 11.28 0.64 2.90
C ASP A 55 10.98 0.00 1.52
N ALA A 56 11.25 0.74 0.44
CA ALA A 56 10.97 0.36 -0.92
C ALA A 56 11.74 -0.88 -1.37
N ALA A 57 12.92 -1.13 -0.80
CA ALA A 57 13.73 -2.29 -1.15
C ALA A 57 13.01 -3.63 -0.89
N ASP A 58 12.05 -3.65 0.03
CA ASP A 58 11.29 -4.86 0.39
C ASP A 58 10.07 -5.09 -0.52
N PHE A 59 9.64 -4.05 -1.24
CA PHE A 59 8.44 -4.09 -2.08
C PHE A 59 8.75 -3.95 -3.58
N VAL A 60 9.83 -3.26 -3.94
CA VAL A 60 10.13 -2.87 -5.32
C VAL A 60 11.21 -3.76 -5.91
N THR A 61 10.88 -4.40 -7.04
CA THR A 61 11.82 -5.17 -7.84
C THR A 61 11.90 -4.61 -9.26
N GLY A 62 13.04 -4.78 -9.94
CA GLY A 62 13.25 -4.30 -11.32
C GLY A 62 14.04 -2.99 -11.44
N GLY A 63 13.69 -2.15 -12.42
CA GLY A 63 14.26 -0.81 -12.67
C GLY A 63 15.27 -0.73 -13.82
N SER A 64 15.84 -1.86 -14.26
CA SER A 64 16.89 -1.88 -15.28
C SER A 64 16.39 -1.63 -16.71
N GLU A 65 15.12 -1.93 -16.98
CA GLU A 65 14.51 -1.92 -18.32
C GLU A 65 13.38 -0.89 -18.44
N GLY A 66 13.34 0.12 -17.57
CA GLY A 66 12.25 1.11 -17.55
C GLY A 66 10.95 0.60 -16.92
N ALA A 67 10.96 -0.62 -16.38
CA ALA A 67 9.87 -1.24 -15.63
C ALA A 67 10.31 -1.54 -14.18
N ILE A 68 9.48 -1.18 -13.21
CA ILE A 68 9.55 -1.67 -11.82
C ILE A 68 8.28 -2.47 -11.53
N SER A 69 8.35 -3.38 -10.57
CA SER A 69 7.22 -4.13 -10.03
C SER A 69 7.17 -3.91 -8.52
N ILE A 70 5.97 -3.66 -7.99
CA ILE A 70 5.73 -3.37 -6.56
C ILE A 70 4.88 -4.49 -6.00
N ASP A 71 5.45 -5.32 -5.14
CA ASP A 71 4.75 -6.39 -4.43
C ASP A 71 4.46 -5.96 -2.98
N LEU A 72 3.20 -6.06 -2.54
CA LEU A 72 2.75 -5.66 -1.21
C LEU A 72 2.19 -6.83 -0.39
N THR A 73 2.45 -8.07 -0.79
CA THR A 73 1.89 -9.26 -0.10
C THR A 73 2.47 -9.47 1.30
N ALA A 74 3.73 -9.09 1.54
CA ALA A 74 4.41 -9.28 2.83
C ALA A 74 4.99 -7.96 3.35
N VAL A 75 4.28 -7.26 4.25
CA VAL A 75 4.79 -6.04 4.89
C VAL A 75 5.53 -6.42 6.17
N GLU A 76 6.85 -6.61 6.08
CA GLU A 76 7.69 -6.97 7.23
C GLU A 76 7.88 -5.78 8.19
N ASN A 77 6.93 -5.59 9.12
CA ASN A 77 6.94 -4.45 10.06
C ASN A 77 7.91 -4.63 11.27
N GLY A 78 8.98 -5.42 11.15
CA GLY A 78 9.98 -5.62 12.22
C GLY A 78 9.44 -6.22 13.53
N VAL A 79 8.28 -6.88 13.49
CA VAL A 79 7.65 -7.60 14.60
C VAL A 79 7.80 -9.10 14.36
N THR A 80 7.89 -9.91 15.42
CA THR A 80 7.99 -11.40 15.39
C THR A 80 6.87 -12.14 14.64
N ASP A 81 5.93 -11.40 14.08
CA ASP A 81 4.76 -11.86 13.34
C ASP A 81 4.33 -10.68 12.44
N PRO A 82 5.03 -10.45 11.30
CA PRO A 82 4.69 -9.37 10.39
C PRO A 82 3.23 -9.54 9.94
N GLY A 83 2.49 -8.43 9.86
CA GLY A 83 1.14 -8.49 9.29
C GLY A 83 1.24 -8.75 7.79
N GLU A 84 0.61 -9.82 7.31
CA GLU A 84 0.48 -10.11 5.88
C GLU A 84 -0.48 -9.07 5.26
N GLY A 85 0.03 -8.23 4.35
CA GLY A 85 -0.74 -7.26 3.57
C GLY A 85 -1.13 -5.94 4.26
N VAL A 86 -2.14 -5.28 3.67
CA VAL A 86 -2.68 -3.97 4.09
C VAL A 86 -3.96 -4.11 4.91
N ASN A 87 -4.28 -3.11 5.74
CA ASN A 87 -5.48 -3.17 6.57
C ASN A 87 -6.74 -3.01 5.70
N GLU A 88 -7.69 -3.95 5.82
CA GLU A 88 -9.01 -3.83 5.19
C GLU A 88 -9.77 -2.61 5.73
N GLY A 89 -10.51 -1.91 4.86
CA GLY A 89 -11.25 -0.71 5.21
C GLY A 89 -10.35 0.50 5.49
N SER A 90 -9.12 0.50 4.97
CA SER A 90 -8.16 1.58 5.18
C SER A 90 -7.54 2.07 3.87
N VAL A 91 -7.00 3.30 3.91
CA VAL A 91 -6.02 3.77 2.94
C VAL A 91 -4.63 3.53 3.52
N THR A 92 -3.80 2.77 2.80
CA THR A 92 -2.39 2.53 3.15
C THR A 92 -1.51 3.28 2.16
N ALA A 93 -0.44 3.90 2.64
CA ALA A 93 0.49 4.63 1.79
C ALA A 93 1.94 4.25 2.08
N PHE A 94 2.71 4.14 1.02
CA PHE A 94 4.14 3.84 0.99
C PHE A 94 4.84 5.06 0.39
N PRO A 95 5.34 5.99 1.23
CA PRO A 95 6.09 7.14 0.74
C PRO A 95 7.47 6.72 0.22
N ASN A 96 8.00 7.46 -0.76
CA ASN A 96 9.36 7.28 -1.31
C ASN A 96 9.62 5.84 -1.77
N LEU A 97 8.66 5.30 -2.52
CA LEU A 97 8.66 3.93 -3.01
C LEU A 97 9.42 3.81 -4.33
N ILE A 98 9.35 4.85 -5.17
CA ILE A 98 9.89 4.85 -6.52
C ILE A 98 10.78 6.08 -6.69
N GLU A 99 12.04 5.88 -7.08
CA GLU A 99 12.89 6.96 -7.57
C GLU A 99 12.73 7.06 -9.09
N ALA A 100 12.41 8.27 -9.58
CA ALA A 100 12.32 8.58 -10.99
C ALA A 100 13.39 9.61 -11.38
N GLU A 101 14.22 9.28 -12.38
CA GLU A 101 15.35 10.08 -12.86
C GLU A 101 15.12 10.55 -14.30
N ASN A 102 15.18 11.86 -14.56
CA ASN A 102 15.17 12.36 -15.93
C ASN A 102 16.54 12.19 -16.60
N ARG A 103 16.65 11.20 -17.49
CA ARG A 103 17.83 10.88 -18.30
C ARG A 103 17.82 11.54 -19.68
N SER A 104 16.81 12.33 -19.98
CA SER A 104 16.69 13.06 -21.25
C SER A 104 17.56 14.32 -21.27
N SER A 105 17.64 14.98 -22.43
CA SER A 105 18.32 16.27 -22.59
C SER A 105 17.42 17.49 -22.37
N HIS A 106 16.16 17.30 -21.97
CA HIS A 106 15.16 18.36 -21.81
C HIS A 106 14.44 18.22 -20.47
N THR A 107 13.74 19.28 -20.03
CA THR A 107 12.88 19.19 -18.85
C THR A 107 11.63 18.38 -19.18
N LEU A 108 11.23 17.51 -18.25
CA LEU A 108 10.03 16.67 -18.36
C LEU A 108 9.08 17.01 -17.21
N GLU A 109 7.77 16.92 -17.45
CA GLU A 109 6.75 16.87 -16.41
C GLU A 109 6.27 15.44 -16.25
N LEU A 110 6.36 14.90 -15.04
CA LEU A 110 5.97 13.55 -14.69
C LEU A 110 4.51 13.51 -14.21
N SER A 111 3.74 12.60 -14.78
CA SER A 111 2.33 12.33 -14.45
C SER A 111 2.05 10.82 -14.46
N VAL A 112 0.88 10.40 -13.96
CA VAL A 112 0.45 8.99 -14.00
C VAL A 112 -0.92 8.86 -14.67
N VAL A 113 -1.12 7.75 -15.38
CA VAL A 113 -2.43 7.31 -15.87
C VAL A 113 -3.00 6.30 -14.89
N VAL A 114 -4.10 6.65 -14.24
CA VAL A 114 -4.77 5.78 -13.27
C VAL A 114 -5.93 5.05 -13.94
N PRO A 115 -6.00 3.71 -13.87
CA PRO A 115 -7.20 3.01 -14.29
C PRO A 115 -8.36 3.35 -13.34
N PRO A 116 -9.59 3.56 -13.85
CA PRO A 116 -10.71 4.12 -13.08
C PRO A 116 -11.22 3.22 -11.94
N THR A 117 -10.70 2.00 -11.82
CA THR A 117 -11.07 0.98 -10.82
C THR A 117 -9.86 0.44 -10.06
N GLY A 118 -8.70 1.07 -10.18
CA GLY A 118 -7.45 0.52 -9.66
C GLY A 118 -7.35 0.52 -8.14
N GLY A 119 -8.04 1.40 -7.42
CA GLY A 119 -7.86 1.49 -5.96
C GLY A 119 -6.43 1.85 -5.54
N ILE A 120 -5.63 2.41 -6.46
CA ILE A 120 -4.23 2.81 -6.26
C ILE A 120 -4.01 4.18 -6.89
N MET A 121 -3.14 4.98 -6.28
CA MET A 121 -2.76 6.31 -6.75
C MET A 121 -1.29 6.59 -6.43
N LEU A 122 -0.53 7.10 -7.40
CA LEU A 122 0.79 7.69 -7.14
C LEU A 122 0.68 9.13 -6.66
N PHE A 123 1.59 9.53 -5.79
CA PHE A 123 1.69 10.89 -5.27
C PHE A 123 3.15 11.34 -5.22
N PRO A 124 3.45 12.64 -5.39
CA PRO A 124 4.81 13.17 -5.27
C PRO A 124 5.30 13.15 -3.81
N GLU A 125 6.60 13.32 -3.59
CA GLU A 125 7.18 13.43 -2.25
C GLU A 125 6.39 14.40 -1.34
N GLY A 126 6.02 13.95 -0.13
CA GLY A 126 5.21 14.73 0.80
C GLY A 126 3.73 14.88 0.42
N GLY A 127 3.30 14.29 -0.70
CA GLY A 127 1.94 14.34 -1.24
C GLY A 127 0.90 13.54 -0.47
N PHE A 128 1.28 12.78 0.56
CA PHE A 128 0.36 12.03 1.41
C PHE A 128 0.36 12.57 2.84
N SER A 129 -0.82 12.91 3.35
CA SER A 129 -1.01 13.33 4.74
C SER A 129 -2.22 12.70 5.43
N GLY A 130 -2.81 11.67 4.80
CA GLY A 130 -3.99 10.97 5.28
C GLY A 130 -4.91 10.52 4.13
N PRO A 131 -5.95 9.70 4.43
CA PRO A 131 -6.83 9.11 3.42
C PRO A 131 -7.52 10.15 2.54
N GLU A 132 -7.92 11.29 3.11
CA GLU A 132 -8.61 12.38 2.40
C GLU A 132 -7.66 13.46 1.84
N ARG A 133 -6.34 13.27 1.99
CA ARG A 133 -5.32 14.28 1.71
C ARG A 133 -4.16 13.66 0.96
N ILE A 134 -4.41 13.40 -0.32
CA ILE A 134 -3.48 12.80 -1.28
C ILE A 134 -3.35 13.76 -2.46
N ALA A 135 -2.15 14.24 -2.75
CA ALA A 135 -1.81 14.99 -3.95
C ALA A 135 -1.67 14.00 -5.11
N ARG A 136 -2.67 13.94 -5.99
CA ARG A 136 -2.72 12.90 -7.01
C ARG A 136 -1.86 13.27 -8.20
N LEU A 137 -0.98 12.39 -8.62
CA LEU A 137 -0.06 12.61 -9.75
C LEU A 137 -0.77 12.61 -11.12
N ASP A 138 -2.08 12.36 -11.19
CA ASP A 138 -2.92 12.53 -12.39
C ASP A 138 -3.63 13.90 -12.44
N GLU A 139 -3.50 14.71 -11.39
CA GLU A 139 -3.97 16.10 -11.36
C GLU A 139 -2.83 17.04 -11.80
N PRO A 140 -3.04 17.94 -12.78
CA PRO A 140 -1.99 18.80 -13.33
C PRO A 140 -1.26 19.68 -12.31
N GLU A 141 -1.92 20.04 -11.21
CA GLU A 141 -1.32 20.84 -10.13
C GLU A 141 -0.23 20.09 -9.33
N ASN A 142 -0.17 18.77 -9.45
CA ASN A 142 0.77 17.92 -8.75
C ASN A 142 1.81 17.26 -9.67
N TYR A 143 1.85 17.64 -10.96
CA TYR A 143 2.88 17.15 -11.87
C TYR A 143 4.26 17.56 -11.38
N VAL A 144 5.23 16.66 -11.53
CA VAL A 144 6.59 16.90 -11.03
C VAL A 144 7.48 17.33 -12.19
N PRO A 145 7.95 18.59 -12.24
CA PRO A 145 8.95 19.00 -13.21
C PRO A 145 10.31 18.40 -12.84
N LEU A 146 10.97 17.79 -13.80
CA LEU A 146 12.30 17.20 -13.68
C LEU A 146 13.22 17.82 -14.71
N SER A 147 14.24 18.53 -14.26
CA SER A 147 15.34 19.01 -15.10
C SER A 147 16.23 17.84 -15.55
N GLN A 148 17.13 18.08 -16.51
CA GLN A 148 18.09 17.05 -16.93
C GLN A 148 18.93 16.56 -15.74
N GLY A 149 18.93 15.24 -15.52
CA GLY A 149 19.66 14.57 -14.44
C GLY A 149 19.04 14.73 -13.05
N GLU A 150 17.85 15.33 -12.95
CA GLU A 150 17.12 15.47 -11.70
C GLU A 150 16.38 14.17 -11.35
N THR A 151 16.30 13.88 -10.06
CA THR A 151 15.59 12.74 -9.48
C THR A 151 14.45 13.22 -8.58
N THR A 152 13.37 12.45 -8.52
CA THR A 152 12.28 12.65 -7.57
C THR A 152 11.82 11.31 -6.98
N GLU A 153 11.26 11.39 -5.78
CA GLU A 153 10.67 10.27 -5.07
C GLU A 153 9.15 10.31 -5.21
N LEU A 154 8.56 9.19 -5.62
CA LEU A 154 7.12 9.01 -5.68
C LEU A 154 6.68 8.01 -4.62
N GLY A 155 5.55 8.31 -3.98
CA GLY A 155 4.86 7.36 -3.13
C GLY A 155 3.65 6.72 -3.82
N LEU A 156 3.19 5.62 -3.24
CA LEU A 156 2.00 4.90 -3.67
C LEU A 156 1.00 4.81 -2.53
N ALA A 157 -0.24 5.19 -2.79
CA ALA A 157 -1.36 5.01 -1.88
C ALA A 157 -2.35 4.01 -2.48
N LEU A 158 -2.97 3.20 -1.63
CA LEU A 158 -4.01 2.26 -2.02
C LEU A 158 -5.21 2.33 -1.08
N ASP A 159 -6.40 2.17 -1.63
CA ASP A 159 -7.66 2.12 -0.90
C ASP A 159 -8.17 0.67 -0.86
N ALA A 160 -8.11 0.04 0.32
CA ALA A 160 -8.57 -1.32 0.55
C ALA A 160 -10.00 -1.38 1.12
N GLY A 161 -10.90 -0.54 0.61
CA GLY A 161 -12.32 -0.49 1.01
C GLY A 161 -12.66 0.60 2.02
N TYR A 162 -11.79 1.60 2.20
CA TYR A 162 -12.08 2.81 2.95
C TYR A 162 -13.11 3.69 2.21
N GLY A 163 -12.98 3.80 0.88
CA GLY A 163 -13.91 4.53 0.01
C GLY A 163 -13.62 6.03 -0.06
N THR A 164 -12.35 6.43 -0.15
CA THR A 164 -11.99 7.83 -0.36
C THR A 164 -12.21 8.26 -1.80
N ASP A 165 -12.66 9.50 -2.02
CA ASP A 165 -12.76 10.07 -3.37
C ASP A 165 -11.39 10.41 -3.98
N ARG A 166 -10.32 10.36 -3.17
CA ARG A 166 -8.96 10.65 -3.64
C ARG A 166 -8.34 9.50 -4.44
N ILE A 167 -8.83 8.26 -4.28
CA ILE A 167 -8.33 7.08 -4.99
C ILE A 167 -9.50 6.44 -5.75
N PRO A 168 -9.54 6.48 -7.09
CA PRO A 168 -10.61 5.86 -7.85
C PRO A 168 -10.65 4.34 -7.68
N GLY A 169 -11.76 3.83 -7.15
CA GLY A 169 -11.98 2.40 -6.94
C GLY A 169 -11.39 1.90 -5.62
N THR A 170 -11.33 0.58 -5.49
CA THR A 170 -10.83 -0.10 -4.28
C THR A 170 -10.08 -1.34 -4.70
N ILE A 171 -8.99 -1.65 -4.02
CA ILE A 171 -8.24 -2.87 -4.26
C ILE A 171 -8.75 -4.00 -3.34
N ALA A 172 -9.16 -5.10 -3.96
CA ALA A 172 -9.54 -6.32 -3.29
C ALA A 172 -8.37 -7.30 -3.17
N ASP A 173 -8.62 -8.39 -2.45
CA ASP A 173 -7.68 -9.49 -2.31
C ASP A 173 -7.39 -10.16 -3.67
N GLY A 174 -6.12 -10.35 -4.01
CA GLY A 174 -5.69 -10.90 -5.29
C GLY A 174 -5.81 -9.98 -6.52
N ASP A 175 -6.15 -8.69 -6.35
CA ASP A 175 -6.23 -7.74 -7.46
C ASP A 175 -4.84 -7.26 -7.91
N SER A 176 -4.61 -7.24 -9.23
CA SER A 176 -3.42 -6.65 -9.84
C SER A 176 -3.77 -5.43 -10.67
N VAL A 177 -2.98 -4.35 -10.53
CA VAL A 177 -3.29 -3.04 -11.10
C VAL A 177 -2.06 -2.47 -11.80
N GLU A 178 -2.16 -2.26 -13.10
CA GLU A 178 -1.12 -1.62 -13.91
C GLU A 178 -1.23 -0.09 -13.83
N LEU A 179 -0.09 0.61 -13.70
CA LEU A 179 -0.03 2.08 -13.70
C LEU A 179 1.00 2.55 -14.73
N GLU A 180 0.58 3.42 -15.63
CA GLU A 180 1.46 3.97 -16.65
C GLU A 180 1.98 5.34 -16.21
N LEU A 181 3.29 5.49 -16.06
CA LEU A 181 3.93 6.80 -15.90
C LEU A 181 4.06 7.49 -17.26
N ARG A 182 3.78 8.78 -17.30
CA ARG A 182 3.89 9.60 -18.50
C ARG A 182 4.76 10.82 -18.27
N THR A 183 5.57 11.14 -19.27
CA THR A 183 6.35 12.37 -19.31
C THR A 183 5.87 13.26 -20.46
N SER A 184 5.66 14.55 -20.19
CA SER A 184 5.40 15.57 -21.21
C SER A 184 6.42 16.68 -21.14
N GLU A 185 6.58 17.48 -22.21
CA GLU A 185 7.28 18.75 -22.09
C GLU A 185 6.46 19.71 -21.22
N PRO A 186 7.09 20.53 -20.36
CA PRO A 186 6.37 21.53 -19.59
C PRO A 186 5.63 22.48 -20.51
N ASN A 187 4.35 22.70 -20.22
CA ASN A 187 3.56 23.70 -20.95
C ASN A 187 4.19 25.07 -20.70
N GLY A 188 4.89 25.60 -21.72
CA GLY A 188 5.54 26.91 -21.68
C GLY A 188 4.57 28.09 -21.55
#